data_AF-A0A973XDT0-F1
#
_entry.id   AF-A0A973XDT0-F1
#
_cell.length_a   1.000
_cell.length_b   1.000
_cell.length_c   1.000
_cell.angle_alpha   90.00
_cell.angle_beta   90.00
_cell.angle_gamma   90.00
#
_symmetry.space_group_name_H-M   'P 1'
#
loop_
_entity.id
_entity.type
_entity.pdbx_description
1 polymer ?
#
loop_
_entity_poly.entity_id
_entity_poly.type
_entity_poly.pdbx_seq_one_letter_code
_entity_poly.pdbx_strand_id
1 'polypeptide(L)'
;MLVAIMFMAGFAVVGWITRGSPVPVLVARAPAPVVSAPTFTETREELARGGPPPKPQPSDDDAQRNALRQAALQAATGFSLSPCDAGMKAAAIRDITAYAREIADKSGCGRFMCGGEARMEMATRLFSTALDERVREQVAAAFEVGLRLDDFPPSLRLALLMVSKGNGDGQSPCGKPREARR
;
A
#
# COMPACT_ATOMS: atom_id res chain seq x y z
N MET A 1 16.68 -38.68 41.43
CA MET A 1 15.32 -38.12 41.48
C MET A 1 15.31 -36.63 41.88
N LEU A 2 16.33 -35.84 41.52
CA LEU A 2 16.45 -34.41 41.90
C LEU A 2 16.68 -33.48 40.69
N VAL A 3 16.99 -34.04 39.51
CA VAL A 3 17.24 -33.25 38.28
C VAL A 3 15.91 -32.86 37.59
N ALA A 4 14.84 -33.62 37.80
CA ALA A 4 13.54 -33.37 37.17
C ALA A 4 12.71 -32.24 37.81
N ILE A 5 13.06 -31.80 39.03
CA ILE A 5 12.32 -30.74 39.73
C ILE A 5 12.84 -29.34 39.35
N MET A 6 14.09 -29.21 38.90
CA MET A 6 14.64 -27.90 38.50
C MET A 6 14.14 -27.39 37.14
N PHE A 7 13.54 -28.23 36.29
CA PHE A 7 13.15 -27.81 34.94
C PHE A 7 11.74 -27.19 34.86
N MET A 8 10.92 -27.30 35.90
CA MET A 8 9.52 -26.80 35.90
C MET A 8 9.31 -25.49 36.68
N ALA A 9 10.32 -24.97 37.38
CA ALA A 9 10.22 -23.72 38.14
C ALA A 9 10.70 -22.46 37.37
N GLY A 10 10.87 -22.56 36.04
CA GLY A 10 11.40 -21.47 35.20
C GLY A 10 10.36 -20.66 34.42
N PHE A 11 9.08 -21.05 34.41
CA PHE A 11 8.09 -20.49 33.45
C PHE A 11 6.88 -19.75 34.06
N ALA A 12 6.94 -19.32 35.32
CA ALA A 12 5.81 -18.65 35.97
C ALA A 12 6.11 -17.22 36.49
N VAL A 13 7.05 -16.48 35.87
CA VAL A 13 7.35 -15.09 36.27
C VAL A 13 7.56 -14.14 35.07
N VAL A 14 6.80 -14.32 33.97
CA VAL A 14 6.76 -13.35 32.84
C VAL A 14 5.36 -12.76 32.65
N GLY A 15 4.52 -12.82 33.69
CA GLY A 15 3.11 -12.40 33.59
C GLY A 15 2.80 -10.96 34.00
N TRP A 16 3.66 -10.30 34.79
CA TRP A 16 3.22 -9.08 35.50
C TRP A 16 4.35 -8.06 35.71
N ILE A 17 4.95 -7.55 34.63
CA ILE A 17 5.72 -6.28 34.63
C ILE A 17 5.34 -5.47 33.38
N THR A 18 4.05 -5.18 33.20
CA THR A 18 3.51 -4.22 32.21
C THR A 18 2.75 -3.06 32.86
N ARG A 19 2.84 -2.89 34.18
CA ARG A 19 2.32 -1.70 34.88
C ARG A 19 3.50 -0.93 35.47
N GLY A 20 3.92 0.09 34.73
CA GLY A 20 5.03 0.96 35.11
C GLY A 20 4.80 1.70 36.41
N SER A 21 5.88 1.92 37.15
CA SER A 21 6.44 3.22 37.59
C SER A 21 7.42 2.97 38.77
N PRO A 22 8.16 3.96 39.30
CA PRO A 22 9.52 4.25 38.85
C PRO A 22 10.52 4.36 40.02
N VAL A 23 11.80 4.02 39.87
CA VAL A 23 12.86 4.57 40.77
C VAL A 23 14.27 4.34 40.21
N PRO A 24 15.28 5.14 40.63
CA PRO A 24 16.20 5.82 39.73
C PRO A 24 17.67 5.47 40.03
N VAL A 25 18.58 6.26 39.46
CA VAL A 25 19.93 6.59 39.96
C VAL A 25 21.12 5.83 39.36
N LEU A 26 21.76 6.55 38.43
CA LEU A 26 23.21 6.85 38.28
C LEU A 26 24.22 5.68 38.18
N VAL A 27 25.03 5.67 37.11
CA VAL A 27 26.40 6.25 37.08
C VAL A 27 27.11 5.85 35.76
N ALA A 28 27.54 6.91 35.04
CA ALA A 28 28.68 7.08 34.12
C ALA A 28 29.31 5.90 33.35
N ARG A 29 29.37 6.02 32.00
CA ARG A 29 30.65 5.93 31.24
C ARG A 29 30.55 6.39 29.77
N ALA A 30 31.52 7.24 29.40
CA ALA A 30 32.15 7.50 28.08
C ALA A 30 31.32 8.04 26.88
N PRO A 31 31.75 9.15 26.24
CA PRO A 31 31.17 9.62 24.98
C PRO A 31 31.78 8.84 23.80
N ALA A 32 30.92 8.17 23.03
CA ALA A 32 31.25 7.67 21.71
C ALA A 32 29.99 7.75 20.81
N PRO A 33 30.19 7.79 19.50
CA PRO A 33 29.88 8.93 18.63
C PRO A 33 28.38 9.21 18.49
N VAL A 34 28.03 10.47 18.28
CA VAL A 34 26.67 10.93 17.97
C VAL A 34 26.22 10.26 16.67
N VAL A 35 25.55 9.11 16.81
CA VAL A 35 24.66 8.60 15.79
C VAL A 35 23.50 9.58 15.78
N SER A 36 23.45 10.45 14.78
CA SER A 36 22.29 11.28 14.47
C SER A 36 21.11 10.36 14.18
N ALA A 37 20.42 9.92 15.24
CA ALA A 37 19.04 9.52 15.13
C ALA A 37 18.27 10.75 14.58
N PRO A 38 17.40 10.61 13.58
CA PRO A 38 16.55 11.71 13.16
C PRO A 38 15.63 12.04 14.34
N THR A 39 16.02 13.06 15.11
CA THR A 39 15.19 13.67 16.12
C THR A 39 14.00 14.27 15.39
N PHE A 40 12.86 13.58 15.47
CA PHE A 40 11.54 14.11 15.12
C PHE A 40 11.13 15.14 16.19
N THR A 41 11.95 16.16 16.32
CA THR A 41 11.72 17.39 17.07
C THR A 41 11.89 18.56 16.11
N GLU A 42 11.44 18.39 14.86
CA GLU A 42 11.14 19.55 14.03
C GLU A 42 9.95 20.26 14.68
N THR A 43 10.22 21.52 14.94
CA THR A 43 9.44 22.36 15.81
C THR A 43 8.03 22.54 15.25
N ARG A 44 7.03 22.57 16.13
CA ARG A 44 5.68 23.04 15.81
C ARG A 44 5.69 24.42 15.14
N GLU A 45 6.76 25.19 15.30
CA GLU A 45 7.04 26.47 14.65
C GLU A 45 7.58 26.37 13.21
N GLU A 46 8.28 25.30 12.82
CA GLU A 46 8.66 25.04 11.42
C GLU A 46 7.47 24.56 10.61
N LEU A 47 6.63 23.70 11.19
CA LEU A 47 5.34 23.29 10.60
C LEU A 47 4.38 24.49 10.43
N ALA A 48 4.49 25.52 11.29
CA ALA A 48 3.74 26.76 11.16
C ALA A 48 4.30 27.72 10.09
N ARG A 49 5.59 27.63 9.76
CA ARG A 49 6.23 28.38 8.65
C ARG A 49 6.08 27.67 7.30
N GLY A 50 5.91 26.35 7.29
CA GLY A 50 5.74 25.51 6.12
C GLY A 50 4.34 25.53 5.51
N GLY A 51 3.76 26.73 5.29
CA GLY A 51 2.47 26.89 4.64
C GLY A 51 1.31 26.17 5.36
N PRO A 52 0.08 26.28 4.85
CA PRO A 52 -1.00 25.45 5.36
C PRO A 52 -0.63 23.97 5.18
N PRO A 53 -0.92 23.10 6.17
CA PRO A 53 -0.75 21.66 5.97
C PRO A 53 -1.44 21.26 4.68
N PRO A 54 -0.87 20.33 3.89
CA PRO A 54 -1.49 19.89 2.65
C PRO A 54 -2.94 19.56 2.96
N LYS A 55 -3.86 20.31 2.34
CA LYS A 55 -5.28 20.12 2.55
C LYS A 55 -5.55 18.62 2.41
N PRO A 56 -6.28 17.99 3.35
CA PRO A 56 -6.72 16.62 3.15
C PRO A 56 -7.30 16.54 1.75
N GLN A 57 -6.74 15.66 0.94
CA GLN A 57 -7.20 15.56 -0.44
C GLN A 57 -8.71 15.29 -0.39
N PRO A 58 -9.50 15.97 -1.23
CA PRO A 58 -10.94 15.81 -1.22
C PRO A 58 -11.23 14.33 -1.42
N SER A 59 -11.68 13.69 -0.35
CA SER A 59 -12.16 12.33 -0.32
C SER A 59 -13.67 12.40 -0.44
N ASP A 60 -14.27 11.37 -0.99
CA ASP A 60 -15.71 11.17 -1.02
C ASP A 60 -16.26 10.62 0.32
N ASP A 61 -15.47 10.73 1.40
CA ASP A 61 -15.72 10.32 2.78
C ASP A 61 -16.15 8.85 2.97
N ASP A 62 -15.93 8.01 1.95
CA ASP A 62 -16.28 6.60 2.00
C ASP A 62 -15.06 5.77 2.45
N ALA A 63 -15.15 5.25 3.68
CA ALA A 63 -14.07 4.48 4.28
C ALA A 63 -13.70 3.22 3.47
N GLN A 64 -14.67 2.56 2.84
CA GLN A 64 -14.44 1.36 2.07
C GLN A 64 -13.72 1.68 0.76
N ARG A 65 -14.18 2.68 0.00
CA ARG A 65 -13.51 3.10 -1.24
C ARG A 65 -12.12 3.68 -0.96
N ASN A 66 -11.95 4.42 0.14
CA ASN A 66 -10.64 4.91 0.55
C ASN A 66 -9.66 3.77 0.86
N ALA A 67 -10.12 2.70 1.52
CA ALA A 67 -9.29 1.52 1.76
C ALA A 67 -8.86 0.85 0.43
N LEU A 68 -9.78 0.71 -0.52
CA LEU A 68 -9.47 0.16 -1.86
C LEU A 68 -8.45 1.02 -2.61
N ARG A 69 -8.63 2.35 -2.59
CA ARG A 69 -7.68 3.28 -3.21
C ARG A 69 -6.29 3.19 -2.59
N GLN A 70 -6.21 3.17 -1.26
CA GLN A 70 -4.93 3.06 -0.55
C GLN A 70 -4.24 1.73 -0.81
N ALA A 71 -4.98 0.62 -0.81
CA ALA A 71 -4.44 -0.70 -1.12
C ALA A 71 -3.90 -0.76 -2.56
N ALA A 72 -4.68 -0.28 -3.53
CA ALA A 72 -4.26 -0.23 -4.93
C ALA A 72 -3.03 0.68 -5.13
N LEU A 73 -3.01 1.85 -4.47
CA LEU A 73 -1.88 2.78 -4.50
C LEU A 73 -0.61 2.13 -3.95
N GLN A 74 -0.68 1.55 -2.75
CA GLN A 74 0.47 0.91 -2.10
C GLN A 74 0.99 -0.28 -2.91
N ALA A 75 0.09 -1.11 -3.43
CA ALA A 75 0.48 -2.29 -4.20
C ALA A 75 1.08 -1.90 -5.57
N ALA A 76 0.52 -0.91 -6.26
CA ALA A 76 1.06 -0.41 -7.52
C ALA A 76 2.45 0.24 -7.33
N THR A 77 2.61 1.06 -6.28
CA THR A 77 3.91 1.64 -5.92
C THR A 77 4.91 0.55 -5.53
N GLY A 78 4.52 -0.42 -4.70
CA GLY A 78 5.37 -1.53 -4.27
C GLY A 78 5.88 -2.36 -5.45
N PHE A 79 5.01 -2.69 -6.40
CA PHE A 79 5.42 -3.37 -7.63
C PHE A 79 6.32 -2.49 -8.50
N SER A 80 6.02 -1.20 -8.63
CA SER A 80 6.86 -0.26 -9.41
C SER A 80 8.28 -0.16 -8.87
N LEU A 81 8.45 -0.29 -7.55
CA LEU A 81 9.76 -0.31 -6.89
C LEU A 81 10.48 -1.65 -7.00
N SER A 82 9.77 -2.75 -7.25
CA SER A 82 10.33 -4.11 -7.28
C SER A 82 9.58 -4.99 -8.30
N PRO A 83 9.70 -4.69 -9.61
CA PRO A 83 8.89 -5.32 -10.66
C PRO A 83 9.21 -6.81 -10.87
N CYS A 84 10.34 -7.29 -10.33
CA CYS A 84 10.78 -8.68 -10.47
C CYS A 84 10.38 -9.58 -9.30
N ASP A 85 9.74 -9.01 -8.28
CA ASP A 85 9.19 -9.78 -7.18
C ASP A 85 7.79 -10.30 -7.55
N ALA A 86 7.65 -11.62 -7.64
CA ALA A 86 6.39 -12.26 -8.00
C ALA A 86 5.29 -12.04 -6.94
N GLY A 87 5.66 -11.89 -5.66
CA GLY A 87 4.73 -11.57 -4.58
C GLY A 87 4.19 -10.13 -4.71
N MET A 88 5.05 -9.17 -5.04
CA MET A 88 4.64 -7.79 -5.32
C MET A 88 3.75 -7.73 -6.56
N LYS A 89 4.06 -8.48 -7.61
CA LYS A 89 3.19 -8.58 -8.80
C LYS A 89 1.81 -9.13 -8.43
N ALA A 90 1.76 -10.22 -7.66
CA ALA A 90 0.50 -10.82 -7.23
C ALA A 90 -0.33 -9.88 -6.35
N ALA A 91 0.31 -9.16 -5.42
CA ALA A 91 -0.36 -8.16 -4.59
C ALA A 91 -0.92 -7.01 -5.43
N ALA A 92 -0.14 -6.48 -6.37
CA ALA A 92 -0.58 -5.44 -7.30
C ALA A 92 -1.79 -5.90 -8.12
N ILE A 93 -1.73 -7.08 -8.74
CA ILE A 93 -2.86 -7.63 -9.50
C ILE A 93 -4.11 -7.73 -8.61
N ARG A 94 -3.99 -8.30 -7.40
CA ARG A 94 -5.12 -8.47 -6.48
C ARG A 94 -5.78 -7.14 -6.10
N ASP A 95 -4.98 -6.16 -5.66
CA ASP A 95 -5.50 -4.93 -5.07
C ASP A 95 -5.98 -3.96 -6.16
N ILE A 96 -5.30 -3.89 -7.31
CA ILE A 96 -5.77 -3.16 -8.48
C ILE A 96 -7.06 -3.79 -9.03
N THR A 97 -7.18 -5.13 -9.04
CA THR A 97 -8.42 -5.83 -9.45
C THR A 97 -9.59 -5.47 -8.54
N ALA A 98 -9.39 -5.43 -7.23
CA ALA A 98 -10.44 -5.07 -6.27
C ALA A 98 -10.95 -3.64 -6.49
N TYR A 99 -10.02 -2.69 -6.69
CA TYR A 99 -10.35 -1.31 -7.00
C TYR A 99 -11.07 -1.16 -8.36
N ALA A 100 -10.54 -1.80 -9.41
CA ALA A 100 -11.14 -1.76 -10.75
C ALA A 100 -12.53 -2.41 -10.79
N ARG A 101 -12.78 -3.43 -9.95
CA ARG A 101 -14.11 -4.05 -9.80
C ARG A 101 -15.13 -3.07 -9.23
N GLU A 102 -14.78 -2.31 -8.19
CA GLU A 102 -15.70 -1.32 -7.64
C GLU A 102 -16.05 -0.24 -8.69
N ILE A 103 -15.07 0.20 -9.49
CA ILE A 103 -15.32 1.10 -10.63
C ILE A 103 -16.29 0.44 -11.61
N ALA A 104 -16.02 -0.80 -12.00
CA ALA A 104 -16.86 -1.54 -12.95
C ALA A 104 -18.31 -1.68 -12.44
N ASP A 105 -18.49 -1.95 -11.15
CA ASP A 105 -19.80 -2.13 -10.54
C ASP A 105 -20.60 -0.81 -10.52
N LYS A 106 -19.96 0.33 -10.23
CA LYS A 106 -20.63 1.64 -10.25
C LYS A 106 -20.91 2.15 -11.67
N SER A 107 -19.98 1.93 -12.58
CA SER A 107 -20.12 2.32 -14.00
C SER A 107 -20.99 1.35 -14.81
N GLY A 108 -21.27 0.16 -14.27
CA GLY A 108 -21.95 -0.92 -14.99
C GLY A 108 -21.11 -1.50 -16.13
N CYS A 109 -19.78 -1.46 -16.02
CA CYS A 109 -18.88 -2.05 -17.01
C CYS A 109 -18.83 -3.57 -16.91
N GLY A 110 -19.19 -4.21 -18.01
CA GLY A 110 -18.89 -5.62 -18.27
C GLY A 110 -17.68 -5.76 -19.20
N ARG A 111 -17.58 -6.93 -19.83
CA ARG A 111 -16.48 -7.27 -20.74
C ARG A 111 -16.37 -6.37 -21.97
N PHE A 112 -17.51 -5.95 -22.53
CA PHE A 112 -17.56 -5.30 -23.84
C PHE A 112 -18.13 -3.88 -23.82
N MET A 113 -18.95 -3.55 -22.83
CA MET A 113 -19.62 -2.26 -22.73
C MET A 113 -19.76 -1.84 -21.29
N CYS A 114 -19.86 -0.52 -21.09
CA CYS A 114 -20.27 0.08 -19.83
C CYS A 114 -21.75 0.37 -19.80
N GLY A 115 -22.26 0.66 -18.59
CA GLY A 115 -23.64 1.06 -18.43
C GLY A 115 -23.94 2.37 -19.15
N GLY A 116 -25.22 2.75 -19.17
CA GLY A 116 -25.63 4.02 -19.75
C GLY A 116 -24.98 5.23 -19.07
N GLU A 117 -25.09 6.39 -19.71
CA GLU A 117 -24.47 7.66 -19.34
C GLU A 117 -24.63 7.99 -17.84
N ALA A 118 -25.81 7.78 -17.27
CA ALA A 118 -26.06 8.03 -15.84
C ALA A 118 -25.15 7.24 -14.89
N ARG A 119 -24.82 5.98 -15.22
CA ARG A 119 -23.90 5.16 -14.41
C ARG A 119 -22.45 5.61 -14.59
N MET A 120 -22.07 5.99 -15.80
CA MET A 120 -20.75 6.54 -16.08
C MET A 120 -20.53 7.87 -15.37
N GLU A 121 -21.54 8.75 -15.34
CA GLU A 121 -21.48 10.01 -14.61
C GLU A 121 -21.38 9.79 -13.10
N MET A 122 -22.17 8.87 -12.54
CA MET A 122 -22.07 8.48 -11.13
C MET A 122 -20.66 7.97 -10.80
N ALA A 123 -20.12 7.05 -11.60
CA ALA A 123 -18.77 6.55 -11.40
C ALA A 123 -17.73 7.67 -11.51
N THR A 124 -17.89 8.59 -12.46
CA THR A 124 -16.99 9.74 -12.59
C THR A 124 -17.00 10.58 -11.33
N ARG A 125 -18.16 10.91 -10.76
CA ARG A 125 -18.27 11.67 -9.52
C ARG A 125 -17.64 10.95 -8.31
N LEU A 126 -17.74 9.61 -8.27
CA LEU A 126 -17.19 8.81 -7.18
C LEU A 126 -15.68 8.55 -7.31
N PHE A 127 -15.15 8.51 -8.55
CA PHE A 127 -13.77 8.11 -8.85
C PHE A 127 -12.93 9.23 -9.47
N SER A 128 -13.31 10.50 -9.27
CA SER A 128 -12.55 11.69 -9.70
C SER A 128 -11.88 12.41 -8.53
N THR A 129 -11.65 11.73 -7.41
CA THR A 129 -10.94 12.35 -6.28
C THR A 129 -9.44 12.45 -6.60
N ALA A 130 -8.73 13.34 -5.89
CA ALA A 130 -7.28 13.45 -6.04
C ALA A 130 -6.54 12.16 -5.61
N LEU A 131 -7.16 11.32 -4.76
CA LEU A 131 -6.62 10.00 -4.44
C LEU A 131 -6.78 9.04 -5.62
N ASP A 132 -7.90 9.12 -6.35
CA ASP A 132 -8.09 8.32 -7.57
C ASP A 132 -7.06 8.70 -8.64
N GLU A 133 -6.75 9.99 -8.82
CA GLU A 133 -5.72 10.45 -9.76
C GLU A 133 -4.35 9.82 -9.45
N ARG A 134 -3.95 9.83 -8.17
CA ARG A 134 -2.71 9.18 -7.73
C ARG A 134 -2.71 7.68 -7.98
N VAL A 135 -3.84 7.01 -7.74
CA VAL A 135 -3.98 5.58 -8.06
C VAL A 135 -3.77 5.35 -9.55
N ARG A 136 -4.41 6.15 -10.42
CA ARG A 136 -4.26 6.02 -11.88
C ARG A 136 -2.82 6.23 -12.35
N GLU A 137 -2.12 7.21 -11.78
CA GLU A 137 -0.70 7.45 -12.08
C GLU A 137 0.19 6.28 -11.68
N GLN A 138 0.05 5.76 -10.46
CA GLN A 138 0.85 4.63 -9.99
C GLN A 138 0.52 3.33 -10.71
N VAL A 139 -0.76 3.11 -11.05
CA VAL A 139 -1.17 1.96 -11.87
C VAL A 139 -0.56 2.07 -13.27
N ALA A 140 -0.58 3.24 -13.90
CA ALA A 140 0.08 3.45 -15.19
C ALA A 140 1.58 3.15 -15.10
N ALA A 141 2.28 3.65 -14.08
CA ALA A 141 3.69 3.34 -13.86
C ALA A 141 3.95 1.83 -13.69
N ALA A 142 3.06 1.11 -13.00
CA ALA A 142 3.15 -0.33 -12.85
C ALA A 142 2.96 -1.07 -14.19
N PHE A 143 2.12 -0.57 -15.11
CA PHE A 143 2.00 -1.09 -16.47
C PHE A 143 3.27 -0.85 -17.31
N GLU A 144 3.93 0.30 -17.16
CA GLU A 144 5.20 0.60 -17.86
C GLU A 144 6.32 -0.37 -17.48
N VAL A 145 6.33 -0.87 -16.24
CA VAL A 145 7.40 -1.76 -15.74
C VAL A 145 7.03 -3.25 -15.75
N GLY A 146 5.88 -3.63 -16.29
CA GLY A 146 5.60 -5.04 -16.62
C GLY A 146 4.29 -5.64 -16.11
N LEU A 147 3.35 -4.86 -15.54
CA LEU A 147 1.96 -5.32 -15.49
C LEU A 147 1.38 -5.35 -16.91
N ARG A 148 0.54 -6.33 -17.19
CA ARG A 148 -0.14 -6.47 -18.49
C ARG A 148 -1.63 -6.60 -18.28
N LEU A 149 -2.44 -6.14 -19.24
CA LEU A 149 -3.91 -6.31 -19.17
C LEU A 149 -4.33 -7.78 -19.11
N ASP A 150 -3.47 -8.69 -19.63
CA ASP A 150 -3.69 -10.12 -19.56
C ASP A 150 -3.51 -10.73 -18.16
N ASP A 151 -2.82 -10.03 -17.25
CA ASP A 151 -2.72 -10.43 -15.85
C ASP A 151 -4.05 -10.26 -15.09
N PHE A 152 -5.05 -9.62 -15.71
CA PHE A 152 -6.33 -9.27 -15.09
C PHE A 152 -7.53 -10.01 -15.70
N PRO A 153 -8.63 -10.18 -14.94
CA PRO A 153 -9.85 -10.81 -15.43
C PRO A 153 -10.40 -10.12 -16.70
N PRO A 154 -10.82 -10.86 -17.75
CA PRO A 154 -11.30 -10.29 -19.01
C PRO A 154 -12.48 -9.33 -18.84
N SER A 155 -13.34 -9.56 -17.85
CA SER A 155 -14.50 -8.71 -17.55
C SER A 155 -14.13 -7.33 -17.02
N LEU A 156 -12.92 -7.14 -16.50
CA LEU A 156 -12.48 -5.89 -15.88
C LEU A 156 -11.51 -5.10 -16.76
N ARG A 157 -11.09 -5.64 -17.91
CA ARG A 157 -10.11 -4.97 -18.78
C ARG A 157 -10.61 -3.61 -19.26
N LEU A 158 -11.90 -3.47 -19.55
CA LEU A 158 -12.49 -2.19 -19.93
C LEU A 158 -12.44 -1.18 -18.77
N ALA A 159 -12.72 -1.63 -17.55
CA ALA A 159 -12.59 -0.78 -16.36
C ALA A 159 -11.14 -0.41 -16.06
N LEU A 160 -10.21 -1.35 -16.26
CA LEU A 160 -8.77 -1.10 -16.10
C LEU A 160 -8.26 -0.08 -17.12
N LEU A 161 -8.73 -0.09 -18.36
CA LEU A 161 -8.40 0.95 -19.35
C LEU A 161 -8.86 2.35 -18.93
N MET A 162 -9.91 2.46 -18.11
CA MET A 162 -10.32 3.75 -17.53
C MET A 162 -9.40 4.18 -16.37
N VAL A 163 -8.76 3.23 -15.70
CA VAL A 163 -7.84 3.46 -14.58
C VAL A 163 -6.43 3.74 -15.08
N SER A 164 -5.88 2.90 -15.96
CA SER A 164 -4.58 3.09 -16.58
C SER A 164 -4.75 4.04 -17.77
N LYS A 165 -4.28 5.29 -17.65
CA LYS A 165 -4.26 6.29 -18.74
C LYS A 165 -3.41 5.90 -19.97
N GLY A 166 -2.96 4.64 -20.10
CA GLY A 166 -2.05 4.18 -21.15
C GLY A 166 -2.20 2.69 -21.46
N ASN A 167 -1.81 2.31 -22.68
CA ASN A 167 -1.72 0.93 -23.14
C ASN A 167 -0.46 0.31 -22.52
N GLY A 168 -0.63 -0.62 -21.58
CA GLY A 168 0.46 -1.29 -20.86
C GLY A 168 1.30 -2.24 -21.72
N ASP A 169 2.01 -1.67 -22.69
CA ASP A 169 2.95 -2.37 -23.57
C ASP A 169 4.39 -2.35 -23.01
N GLY A 170 4.54 -1.95 -21.74
CA GLY A 170 5.79 -1.89 -21.00
C GLY A 170 6.51 -3.25 -20.98
N GLN A 171 7.74 -3.25 -21.48
CA GLN A 171 8.56 -4.45 -21.49
C GLN A 171 9.10 -4.69 -20.08
N SER A 172 8.71 -5.81 -19.46
CA SER A 172 9.16 -6.14 -18.10
C SER A 172 10.70 -6.14 -18.04
N PRO A 173 11.33 -5.40 -17.12
CA PRO A 173 12.79 -5.35 -16.98
C PRO A 173 13.37 -6.65 -16.39
N CYS A 174 12.51 -7.61 -16.05
CA CYS A 174 12.88 -8.82 -15.35
C CYS A 174 13.34 -9.89 -16.35
N GLY A 175 14.61 -10.27 -16.26
CA GLY A 175 15.12 -11.49 -16.87
C GLY A 175 14.32 -12.70 -16.36
N LYS A 176 14.18 -13.72 -17.20
CA LYS A 176 13.39 -14.94 -16.92
C LYS A 176 13.66 -15.47 -15.50
N PRO A 177 12.62 -15.98 -14.81
CA PRO A 177 12.80 -16.54 -13.47
C PRO A 177 13.90 -17.58 -13.49
N ARG A 178 14.87 -17.46 -12.57
CA ARG A 178 15.81 -18.54 -12.27
C ARG A 178 14.97 -19.70 -11.75
N GLU A 179 14.73 -20.69 -12.61
CA GLU A 179 14.26 -22.01 -12.20
C GLU A 179 15.12 -22.46 -11.02
N ALA A 180 14.49 -22.56 -9.85
CA ALA A 180 15.11 -23.19 -8.70
C ALA A 180 15.33 -24.66 -9.09
N ARG A 181 16.57 -25.01 -9.41
CA ARG A 181 17.00 -26.41 -9.53
C ARG A 181 16.59 -27.13 -8.24
N ARG A 182 15.64 -28.04 -8.35
CA ARG A 182 15.48 -29.18 -7.45
C ARG A 182 15.22 -30.41 -8.28
#